data_AF-A0AAJ0E818-F1
#
_entry.id   AF-A0AAJ0E818-F1
#
_cell.length_a   1.000
_cell.length_b   1.000
_cell.length_c   1.000
_cell.angle_alpha   90.00
_cell.angle_beta   90.00
_cell.angle_gamma   90.00
#
_symmetry.space_group_name_H-M   'P 1'
#
loop_
_entity.id
_entity.type
_entity.pdbx_description
1 polymer ?
#
loop_
_entity_poly.entity_id
_entity_poly.type
_entity_poly.pdbx_seq_one_letter_code
_entity_poly.pdbx_strand_id
1 'polypeptide(L)'
;MTPKLWFDLARRCDDLSQASEIDGIVISHGTATMEETAFALSLVLRLRVPIIITGSMRPLNGMSSDAMANLTAAFHVAAHKYKEEQPGVLVVVNNEIHLPIHVKKTHVSTLNTFKSPNFAPIGQVGSDGVKFLQEPKWTSESEFDRKALLIFPRVDIVTSYCGADETLIDFLVGSGAKGIVLEGFPPGLGTPQQIKGLVNAISKDVIVVQAASADGEVINSADHQKLDIIAAGFLTSKRARILLGFCLANRFAKEDIAAIFKKFQ
;
A
#
# COMPACT_ATOMS: atom_id res chain seq x y z
N MET A 1 -4.90 -2.02 -13.01
CA MET A 1 -5.47 -2.10 -11.66
C MET A 1 -6.09 -0.75 -11.31
N THR A 2 -7.28 -0.70 -10.71
CA THR A 2 -8.02 0.54 -10.40
C THR A 2 -8.81 0.41 -9.09
N PRO A 3 -9.23 1.52 -8.44
CA PRO A 3 -10.06 1.45 -7.24
C PRO A 3 -11.35 0.64 -7.42
N LYS A 4 -12.01 0.76 -8.58
CA LYS A 4 -13.18 -0.07 -8.92
C LYS A 4 -12.85 -1.57 -8.92
N LEU A 5 -11.71 -1.96 -9.49
CA LEU A 5 -11.31 -3.37 -9.50
C LEU A 5 -10.94 -3.86 -8.09
N TRP A 6 -10.33 -3.02 -7.25
CA TRP A 6 -10.14 -3.32 -5.82
C TRP A 6 -11.47 -3.52 -5.08
N PHE A 7 -12.49 -2.71 -5.39
CA PHE A 7 -13.83 -2.89 -4.82
C PHE A 7 -14.44 -4.24 -5.23
N ASP A 8 -14.40 -4.56 -6.52
CA ASP A 8 -14.93 -5.82 -7.05
C ASP A 8 -14.21 -7.03 -6.44
N LEU A 9 -12.88 -6.94 -6.27
CA LEU A 9 -12.06 -7.97 -5.64
C LEU A 9 -12.39 -8.11 -4.14
N ALA A 10 -12.49 -6.99 -3.40
CA ALA A 10 -12.85 -7.01 -2.00
C ALA A 10 -14.25 -7.60 -1.76
N ARG A 11 -15.23 -7.24 -2.59
CA ARG A 11 -16.57 -7.83 -2.56
C ARG A 11 -16.51 -9.33 -2.81
N ARG A 12 -15.76 -9.77 -3.82
CA ARG A 12 -15.63 -11.20 -4.14
C ARG A 12 -15.00 -12.00 -2.99
N CYS A 13 -13.99 -11.44 -2.32
CA CYS A 13 -13.40 -12.07 -1.15
C CYS A 13 -14.41 -12.19 0.00
N ASP A 14 -15.18 -11.14 0.26
CA ASP A 14 -16.24 -11.16 1.28
C ASP A 14 -17.28 -12.24 0.98
N ASP A 15 -17.82 -12.27 -0.25
CA ASP A 15 -18.82 -13.26 -0.69
C ASP A 15 -18.31 -14.71 -0.50
N LEU A 16 -17.06 -14.97 -0.87
CA LEU A 16 -16.44 -16.30 -0.71
C LEU A 16 -16.23 -16.66 0.76
N SER A 17 -15.83 -15.69 1.60
CA SER A 17 -15.54 -15.94 3.02
C SER A 17 -16.78 -16.27 3.87
N GLN A 18 -17.99 -16.05 3.34
CA GLN A 18 -19.23 -16.44 4.02
C GLN A 18 -19.52 -17.95 3.94
N ALA A 19 -18.89 -18.66 2.99
CA ALA A 19 -19.03 -20.10 2.86
C ALA A 19 -18.19 -20.82 3.93
N SER A 20 -18.81 -21.66 4.74
CA SER A 20 -18.18 -22.33 5.90
C SER A 20 -17.03 -23.28 5.53
N GLU A 21 -16.96 -23.70 4.27
CA GLU A 21 -15.92 -24.59 3.73
C GLU A 21 -14.67 -23.84 3.24
N ILE A 22 -14.67 -22.51 3.28
CA ILE A 22 -13.51 -21.71 2.83
C ILE A 22 -12.64 -21.40 4.04
N ASP A 23 -11.48 -22.06 4.10
CA ASP A 23 -10.47 -21.84 5.15
C ASP A 23 -9.49 -20.70 4.81
N GLY A 24 -9.48 -20.21 3.56
CA GLY A 24 -8.54 -19.21 3.07
C GLY A 24 -8.71 -18.88 1.59
N ILE A 25 -8.27 -17.70 1.17
CA ILE A 25 -8.39 -17.23 -0.21
C ILE A 25 -7.00 -16.84 -0.72
N VAL A 26 -6.59 -17.42 -1.85
CA VAL A 26 -5.36 -17.06 -2.57
C VAL A 26 -5.71 -16.24 -3.82
N ILE A 27 -5.09 -15.07 -3.96
CA ILE A 27 -5.24 -14.17 -5.09
C ILE A 27 -3.94 -14.18 -5.90
N SER A 28 -3.98 -14.76 -7.10
CA SER A 28 -2.91 -14.61 -8.07
C SER A 28 -2.96 -13.21 -8.70
N HIS A 29 -1.84 -12.49 -8.69
CA HIS A 29 -1.78 -11.10 -9.14
C HIS A 29 -0.47 -10.79 -9.88
N GLY A 30 -0.53 -9.89 -10.87
CA GLY A 30 0.66 -9.40 -11.56
C GLY A 30 1.58 -8.58 -10.63
N THR A 31 2.89 -8.78 -10.71
CA THR A 31 3.83 -8.23 -9.72
C THR A 31 4.00 -6.69 -9.79
N ALA A 32 3.59 -6.05 -10.88
CA ALA A 32 3.80 -4.60 -11.08
C ALA A 32 3.04 -3.70 -10.09
N THR A 33 1.85 -4.12 -9.64
CA THR A 33 0.98 -3.33 -8.74
C THR A 33 0.48 -4.15 -7.56
N MET A 34 1.12 -5.29 -7.28
CA MET A 34 0.74 -6.20 -6.20
C MET A 34 0.82 -5.51 -4.82
N GLU A 35 1.86 -4.71 -4.57
CA GLU A 35 2.04 -3.96 -3.32
C GLU A 35 0.88 -2.98 -3.05
N GLU A 36 0.36 -2.34 -4.10
CA GLU A 36 -0.76 -1.40 -4.03
C GLU A 36 -2.07 -2.13 -3.75
N THR A 37 -2.35 -3.21 -4.50
CA THR A 37 -3.54 -4.03 -4.29
C THR A 37 -3.55 -4.65 -2.89
N ALA A 38 -2.43 -5.19 -2.43
CA ALA A 38 -2.32 -5.75 -1.09
C ALA A 38 -2.62 -4.71 -0.03
N PHE A 39 -2.03 -3.50 -0.15
CA PHE A 39 -2.27 -2.44 0.81
C PHE A 39 -3.72 -1.96 0.79
N ALA A 40 -4.30 -1.71 -0.40
CA ALA A 40 -5.70 -1.29 -0.53
C ALA A 40 -6.69 -2.31 0.05
N LEU A 41 -6.48 -3.60 -0.21
CA LEU A 41 -7.32 -4.67 0.35
C LEU A 41 -7.14 -4.78 1.87
N SER A 42 -5.91 -4.61 2.37
CA SER A 42 -5.65 -4.64 3.81
C SER A 42 -6.42 -3.55 4.56
N LEU A 43 -6.71 -2.41 3.91
CA LEU A 43 -7.49 -1.34 4.53
C LEU A 43 -9.00 -1.64 4.59
N VAL A 44 -9.55 -2.54 3.77
CA VAL A 44 -11.01 -2.70 3.64
C VAL A 44 -11.53 -4.10 3.97
N LEU A 45 -10.67 -5.11 3.96
CA LEU A 45 -11.05 -6.49 4.27
C LEU A 45 -10.90 -6.78 5.77
N ARG A 46 -12.00 -7.26 6.36
CA ARG A 46 -12.12 -7.70 7.76
C ARG A 46 -12.75 -9.10 7.78
N LEU A 47 -12.05 -10.07 7.21
CA LEU A 47 -12.56 -11.42 7.02
C LEU A 47 -11.99 -12.35 8.10
N ARG A 48 -12.69 -13.47 8.34
CA ARG A 48 -12.23 -14.52 9.27
C ARG A 48 -11.25 -15.52 8.64
N VAL A 49 -10.97 -15.35 7.35
CA VAL A 49 -10.16 -16.26 6.54
C VAL A 49 -8.99 -15.48 5.92
N PRO A 50 -7.78 -16.08 5.82
CA PRO A 50 -6.60 -15.42 5.30
C PRO A 50 -6.78 -15.02 3.86
N ILE A 51 -6.33 -13.81 3.53
CA ILE A 51 -6.21 -13.37 2.14
C ILE A 51 -4.73 -13.33 1.78
N ILE A 52 -4.30 -14.28 0.95
CA ILE A 52 -2.92 -14.40 0.52
C ILE A 52 -2.79 -13.93 -0.91
N ILE A 53 -2.01 -12.87 -1.14
CA ILE A 53 -1.71 -12.37 -2.49
C ILE A 53 -0.35 -12.91 -2.91
N THR A 54 -0.29 -13.48 -4.11
CA THR A 54 0.94 -14.03 -4.68
C THR A 54 1.00 -13.77 -6.19
N GLY A 55 2.16 -14.01 -6.79
CA GLY A 55 2.37 -13.88 -8.22
C GLY A 55 3.72 -14.44 -8.63
N SER A 56 4.14 -14.19 -9.86
CA SER A 56 5.41 -14.67 -10.39
C SER A 56 6.15 -13.60 -11.16
N MET A 57 7.48 -13.63 -11.08
CA MET A 57 8.36 -12.78 -11.87
C MET A 57 8.60 -13.34 -13.27
N ARG A 58 8.48 -14.67 -13.43
CA ARG A 58 8.54 -15.35 -14.72
C ARG A 58 7.14 -15.84 -15.15
N PRO A 59 6.85 -15.90 -16.46
CA PRO A 59 5.65 -16.56 -16.97
C PRO A 59 5.54 -18.01 -16.50
N LEU A 60 4.32 -18.55 -16.44
CA LEU A 60 4.09 -19.94 -16.01
C LEU A 60 4.84 -20.97 -16.88
N ASN A 61 4.92 -20.72 -18.18
CA ASN A 61 5.65 -21.55 -19.15
C ASN A 61 7.14 -21.17 -19.30
N GLY A 62 7.63 -20.24 -18.48
CA GLY A 62 9.03 -19.81 -18.50
C GLY A 62 9.97 -20.85 -17.89
N MET A 63 11.20 -20.93 -18.40
CA MET A 63 12.23 -21.77 -17.81
C MET A 63 12.49 -21.35 -16.35
N SER A 64 12.49 -22.34 -15.46
CA SER A 64 12.67 -22.13 -14.01
C SER A 64 11.70 -21.07 -13.46
N SER A 65 10.42 -21.17 -13.85
CA SER A 65 9.36 -20.29 -13.37
C SER A 65 9.16 -20.41 -11.86
N ASP A 66 9.00 -19.27 -11.19
CA ASP A 66 8.68 -19.17 -9.77
C ASP A 66 7.17 -19.33 -9.48
N ALA A 67 6.32 -19.39 -10.52
CA ALA A 67 4.87 -19.39 -10.37
C ALA A 67 4.32 -20.53 -9.51
N MET A 68 4.72 -21.78 -9.78
CA MET A 68 4.23 -22.93 -9.03
C MET A 68 4.76 -22.93 -7.59
N ALA A 69 6.01 -22.55 -7.38
CA ALA A 69 6.59 -22.47 -6.05
C ALA A 69 5.89 -21.41 -5.19
N ASN A 70 5.67 -20.21 -5.74
CA ASN A 70 4.97 -19.13 -5.04
C ASN A 70 3.50 -19.48 -4.76
N LEU A 71 2.81 -20.12 -5.71
CA LEU A 71 1.42 -20.55 -5.51
C LEU A 71 1.29 -21.63 -4.44
N THR A 72 2.17 -22.63 -4.43
CA THR A 72 2.22 -23.66 -3.39
C THR A 72 2.51 -23.04 -2.02
N ALA A 73 3.48 -22.14 -1.92
CA ALA A 73 3.77 -21.42 -0.69
C ALA A 73 2.57 -20.61 -0.20
N ALA A 74 1.87 -19.92 -1.11
CA ALA A 74 0.67 -19.15 -0.77
C ALA A 74 -0.47 -20.04 -0.24
N PHE A 75 -0.69 -21.22 -0.83
CA PHE A 75 -1.67 -22.18 -0.32
C PHE A 75 -1.29 -22.75 1.04
N HIS A 76 -0.01 -23.03 1.29
CA HIS A 76 0.45 -23.45 2.62
C HIS A 76 0.18 -22.37 3.68
N VAL A 77 0.42 -21.10 3.35
CA VAL A 77 0.11 -19.99 4.27
C VAL A 77 -1.40 -19.85 4.45
N ALA A 78 -2.20 -19.94 3.38
CA ALA A 78 -3.66 -19.87 3.47
C ALA A 78 -4.25 -21.00 4.34
N ALA A 79 -3.66 -22.20 4.31
CA ALA A 79 -4.08 -23.34 5.13
C ALA A 79 -3.45 -23.37 6.53
N HIS A 80 -2.63 -22.38 6.89
CA HIS A 80 -1.99 -22.33 8.20
C HIS A 80 -3.02 -22.13 9.31
N LYS A 81 -2.83 -22.82 10.44
CA LYS A 81 -3.67 -22.62 11.64
C LYS A 81 -3.21 -21.38 12.39
N TYR A 82 -3.91 -20.28 12.20
CA TYR A 82 -3.66 -19.03 12.92
C TYR A 82 -4.15 -19.12 14.37
N LYS A 83 -3.46 -18.42 15.27
CA LYS A 83 -3.86 -18.34 16.69
C LYS A 83 -5.11 -17.48 16.90
N GLU A 84 -5.37 -16.56 15.98
CA GLU A 84 -6.51 -15.63 16.03
C GLU A 84 -7.45 -15.87 14.84
N GLU A 85 -8.74 -15.60 15.04
CA GLU A 85 -9.82 -15.87 14.07
C GLU A 85 -9.89 -14.89 12.89
N GLN A 86 -8.95 -13.94 12.74
CA GLN A 86 -9.03 -12.90 11.70
C GLN A 86 -7.74 -12.73 10.89
N PRO A 87 -7.34 -13.77 10.15
CA PRO A 87 -6.20 -13.68 9.27
C PRO A 87 -6.35 -12.59 8.20
N GLY A 88 -5.64 -11.48 8.37
CA GLY A 88 -5.65 -10.32 7.48
C GLY A 88 -5.03 -10.59 6.10
N VAL A 89 -4.75 -9.52 5.35
CA VAL A 89 -4.12 -9.62 4.03
C VAL A 89 -2.61 -9.79 4.16
N LEU A 90 -2.04 -10.78 3.48
CA LEU A 90 -0.60 -11.05 3.42
C LEU A 90 -0.11 -11.15 1.98
N VAL A 91 1.18 -10.89 1.77
CA VAL A 91 1.86 -11.13 0.48
C VAL A 91 2.85 -12.28 0.67
N VAL A 92 2.75 -13.31 -0.17
CA VAL A 92 3.63 -14.48 -0.12
C VAL A 92 4.29 -14.68 -1.48
N VAL A 93 5.62 -14.52 -1.50
CA VAL A 93 6.44 -14.60 -2.72
C VAL A 93 7.85 -14.99 -2.32
N ASN A 94 8.51 -15.81 -3.13
CA ASN A 94 9.87 -16.30 -2.87
C ASN A 94 10.03 -16.90 -1.46
N ASN A 95 9.03 -17.66 -1.00
CA ASN A 95 8.94 -18.24 0.35
C ASN A 95 9.00 -17.25 1.53
N GLU A 96 8.93 -15.94 1.28
CA GLU A 96 8.84 -14.90 2.30
C GLU A 96 7.37 -14.48 2.48
N ILE A 97 6.97 -14.24 3.73
CA ILE A 97 5.63 -13.76 4.11
C ILE A 97 5.76 -12.33 4.57
N HIS A 98 5.03 -11.41 3.94
CA HIS A 98 5.12 -9.98 4.24
C HIS A 98 3.78 -9.35 4.58
N LEU A 99 3.86 -8.29 5.40
CA LEU A 99 2.75 -7.37 5.61
C LEU A 99 2.60 -6.42 4.41
N PRO A 100 1.37 -6.18 3.92
CA PRO A 100 1.09 -5.28 2.80
C PRO A 100 1.62 -3.85 2.98
N ILE A 101 1.69 -3.37 4.22
CA ILE A 101 2.21 -2.05 4.55
C ILE A 101 3.72 -1.92 4.33
N HIS A 102 4.49 -3.02 4.45
CA HIS A 102 5.94 -2.97 4.36
C HIS A 102 6.48 -3.42 2.98
N VAL A 103 5.76 -4.31 2.29
CA VAL A 103 6.31 -5.08 1.15
C VAL A 103 6.33 -4.33 -0.18
N LYS A 104 7.48 -4.01 -0.75
CA LYS A 104 7.56 -3.38 -2.07
C LYS A 104 8.37 -4.21 -3.06
N LYS A 105 8.10 -4.03 -4.34
CA LYS A 105 8.92 -4.57 -5.43
C LYS A 105 10.17 -3.68 -5.63
N THR A 106 11.35 -4.22 -5.38
CA THR A 106 12.64 -3.50 -5.40
C THR A 106 13.45 -3.66 -6.68
N HIS A 107 13.08 -4.58 -7.57
CA HIS A 107 13.83 -4.92 -8.76
C HIS A 107 12.89 -5.28 -9.92
N VAL A 108 13.32 -4.96 -11.14
CA VAL A 108 12.50 -5.16 -12.34
C VAL A 108 12.37 -6.64 -12.75
N SER A 109 13.38 -7.47 -12.45
CA SER A 109 13.48 -8.84 -12.98
C SER A 109 13.94 -9.95 -12.03
N THR A 110 14.44 -9.67 -10.83
CA THR A 110 14.96 -10.74 -9.94
C THR A 110 13.80 -11.42 -9.24
N LEU A 111 13.93 -12.71 -8.95
CA LEU A 111 12.88 -13.47 -8.26
C LEU A 111 12.67 -12.96 -6.83
N ASN A 112 13.78 -12.67 -6.13
CA ASN A 112 13.79 -12.16 -4.76
C ASN A 112 13.58 -10.63 -4.71
N THR A 113 12.55 -10.12 -5.39
CA THR A 113 12.33 -8.68 -5.57
C THR A 113 11.34 -8.07 -4.58
N PHE A 114 10.47 -8.86 -3.96
CA PHE A 114 9.59 -8.30 -2.94
C PHE A 114 10.35 -8.27 -1.63
N LYS A 115 10.49 -7.08 -1.07
CA LYS A 115 11.23 -6.83 0.16
C LYS A 115 10.43 -5.91 1.06
N SER A 116 10.76 -5.92 2.34
CA SER A 116 10.25 -4.98 3.32
C SER A 116 11.41 -4.09 3.78
N PRO A 117 11.85 -3.07 3.02
CA PRO A 117 13.19 -2.47 3.22
C PRO A 117 13.42 -1.84 4.60
N ASN A 118 12.36 -1.29 5.20
CA ASN A 118 12.41 -0.68 6.53
C ASN A 118 12.13 -1.69 7.67
N PHE A 119 11.82 -2.95 7.34
CA PHE A 119 11.33 -3.97 8.26
C PHE A 119 11.86 -5.37 7.88
N ALA A 120 11.34 -6.43 8.48
CA ALA A 120 11.60 -7.80 8.06
C ALA A 120 10.33 -8.44 7.48
N PRO A 121 10.45 -9.47 6.62
CA PRO A 121 9.35 -10.43 6.42
C PRO A 121 8.87 -10.94 7.78
N ILE A 122 7.55 -11.10 7.95
CA ILE A 122 6.97 -11.56 9.21
C ILE A 122 7.01 -13.08 9.37
N GLY A 123 7.42 -13.80 8.33
CA GLY A 123 7.51 -15.24 8.33
C GLY A 123 8.08 -15.78 7.03
N GLN A 124 8.19 -17.10 6.97
CA GLN A 124 8.73 -17.84 5.84
C GLN A 124 8.01 -19.18 5.65
N VAL A 125 8.08 -19.70 4.43
CA VAL A 125 7.62 -21.05 4.08
C VAL A 125 8.84 -21.94 3.81
N GLY A 126 9.10 -22.89 4.69
CA GLY A 126 10.21 -23.83 4.61
C GLY A 126 9.75 -25.26 4.30
N SER A 127 10.71 -26.18 4.26
CA SER A 127 10.45 -27.62 4.14
C SER A 127 9.67 -28.19 5.34
N ASP A 128 9.78 -27.53 6.49
CA ASP A 128 9.09 -27.82 7.75
C ASP A 128 7.70 -27.14 7.84
N GLY A 129 7.30 -26.40 6.80
CA GLY A 129 6.00 -25.72 6.72
C GLY A 129 6.09 -24.20 6.94
N VAL A 130 4.98 -23.61 7.39
CA VAL A 130 4.84 -22.16 7.58
C VAL A 130 5.35 -21.77 8.97
N LYS A 131 6.29 -20.81 9.03
CA LYS A 131 6.84 -20.28 10.26
C LYS A 131 6.71 -18.76 10.30
N PHE A 132 5.92 -18.26 11.26
CA PHE A 132 5.86 -16.83 11.58
C PHE A 132 6.96 -16.46 12.57
N LEU A 133 7.72 -15.40 12.26
CA LEU A 133 8.69 -14.73 13.14
C LEU A 133 8.01 -13.65 13.99
N GLN A 134 6.95 -13.06 13.45
CA GLN A 134 6.09 -12.10 14.10
C GLN A 134 4.65 -12.49 13.79
N GLU A 135 3.78 -12.53 14.81
CA GLU A 135 2.35 -12.70 14.57
C GLU A 135 1.84 -11.55 13.69
N PRO A 136 1.04 -11.83 12.65
CA PRO A 136 0.50 -10.76 11.83
C PRO A 136 -0.33 -9.82 12.69
N LYS A 137 -0.05 -8.52 12.64
CA LYS A 137 -0.91 -7.51 13.29
C LYS A 137 -2.04 -7.14 12.35
N TRP A 138 -3.26 -7.32 12.83
CA TRP A 138 -4.46 -7.46 12.00
C TRP A 138 -5.07 -6.13 11.58
N THR A 139 -5.77 -6.17 10.45
CA THR A 139 -6.53 -5.06 9.85
C THR A 139 -7.94 -4.92 10.43
N SER A 140 -8.25 -5.69 11.49
CA SER A 140 -9.54 -5.71 12.17
C SER A 140 -9.94 -4.34 12.75
N GLU A 141 -8.97 -3.48 13.04
CA GLU A 141 -9.16 -2.11 13.52
C GLU A 141 -9.20 -1.06 12.39
N SER A 142 -9.15 -1.47 11.12
CA SER A 142 -9.23 -0.49 10.04
C SER A 142 -10.54 0.30 10.14
N GLU A 143 -10.48 1.60 9.88
CA GLU A 143 -11.61 2.54 9.93
C GLU A 143 -12.31 2.70 8.57
N PHE A 144 -11.79 2.06 7.50
CA PHE A 144 -12.27 2.29 6.14
C PHE A 144 -13.33 1.30 5.67
N ASP A 145 -14.42 1.80 5.08
CA ASP A 145 -15.40 0.99 4.36
C ASP A 145 -14.96 0.79 2.90
N ARG A 146 -15.11 -0.43 2.35
CA ARG A 146 -14.84 -0.73 0.93
C ARG A 146 -15.58 0.21 -0.04
N LYS A 147 -16.75 0.74 0.32
CA LYS A 147 -17.51 1.70 -0.50
C LYS A 147 -16.71 2.97 -0.84
N ALA A 148 -15.71 3.32 -0.02
CA ALA A 148 -14.78 4.41 -0.32
C ALA A 148 -14.07 4.23 -1.68
N LEU A 149 -13.85 2.99 -2.12
CA LEU A 149 -13.24 2.68 -3.42
C LEU A 149 -14.13 3.05 -4.62
N LEU A 150 -15.45 3.19 -4.43
CA LEU A 150 -16.38 3.61 -5.49
C LEU A 150 -16.43 5.13 -5.68
N ILE A 151 -16.05 5.88 -4.64
CA ILE A 151 -16.03 7.35 -4.62
C ILE A 151 -14.62 7.88 -4.41
N PHE A 152 -13.61 7.10 -4.82
CA PHE A 152 -12.20 7.41 -4.61
C PHE A 152 -11.80 8.70 -5.33
N PRO A 153 -11.46 9.78 -4.61
CA PRO A 153 -11.20 11.07 -5.22
C PRO A 153 -9.88 11.07 -5.97
N ARG A 154 -9.69 12.08 -6.84
CA ARG A 154 -8.44 12.26 -7.57
C ARG A 154 -7.32 12.62 -6.58
N VAL A 155 -6.40 11.68 -6.41
CA VAL A 155 -5.13 11.85 -5.69
C VAL A 155 -4.00 11.45 -6.62
N ASP A 156 -3.09 12.38 -6.85
CA ASP A 156 -1.98 12.24 -7.80
C ASP A 156 -0.63 12.20 -7.06
N ILE A 157 0.35 11.55 -7.68
CA ILE A 157 1.74 11.51 -7.19
C ILE A 157 2.57 12.43 -8.08
N VAL A 158 3.36 13.32 -7.47
CA VAL A 158 4.31 14.19 -8.15
C VAL A 158 5.71 13.85 -7.68
N THR A 159 6.56 13.38 -8.59
CA THR A 159 7.96 13.05 -8.27
C THR A 159 8.85 14.28 -8.37
N SER A 160 9.72 14.47 -7.39
CA SER A 160 10.78 15.47 -7.41
C SER A 160 11.98 14.97 -8.20
N TYR A 161 12.54 15.87 -9.01
CA TYR A 161 13.78 15.68 -9.75
C TYR A 161 14.45 17.06 -9.92
N CYS A 162 15.74 17.07 -10.27
CA CYS A 162 16.47 18.33 -10.45
C CYS A 162 15.79 19.20 -11.51
N GLY A 163 15.38 20.41 -11.11
CA GLY A 163 14.66 21.33 -11.99
C GLY A 163 13.16 21.07 -12.13
N ALA A 164 12.56 20.16 -11.35
CA ALA A 164 11.11 20.06 -11.26
C ALA A 164 10.51 21.40 -10.79
N ASP A 165 9.41 21.82 -11.39
CA ASP A 165 8.75 23.11 -11.12
C ASP A 165 7.28 22.93 -10.67
N GLU A 166 6.57 24.05 -10.50
CA GLU A 166 5.16 24.04 -10.10
C GLU A 166 4.19 23.62 -11.20
N THR A 167 4.62 23.53 -12.46
CA THR A 167 3.73 23.41 -13.64
C THR A 167 2.78 22.22 -13.54
N LEU A 168 3.33 21.04 -13.20
CA LEU A 168 2.51 19.83 -13.04
C LEU A 168 1.55 19.95 -11.85
N ILE A 169 2.00 20.52 -10.74
CA ILE A 169 1.16 20.69 -9.54
C ILE A 169 -0.02 21.60 -9.86
N ASP A 170 0.24 22.77 -10.46
CA ASP A 170 -0.81 23.72 -10.84
C ASP A 170 -1.81 23.11 -11.83
N PHE A 171 -1.33 22.32 -12.80
CA PHE A 171 -2.19 21.59 -13.73
C PHE A 171 -3.09 20.58 -13.02
N LEU A 172 -2.56 19.80 -12.08
CA LEU A 172 -3.33 18.80 -11.33
C LEU A 172 -4.40 19.45 -10.46
N VAL A 173 -4.07 20.55 -9.79
CA VAL A 173 -5.02 21.35 -9.00
C VAL A 173 -6.13 21.90 -9.92
N GLY A 174 -5.77 22.50 -11.06
CA GLY A 174 -6.74 22.98 -12.06
C GLY A 174 -7.61 21.86 -12.65
N SER A 175 -7.11 20.63 -12.64
CA SER A 175 -7.82 19.43 -13.09
C SER A 175 -8.61 18.72 -11.98
N GLY A 176 -8.77 19.36 -10.82
CA GLY A 176 -9.65 18.90 -9.74
C GLY A 176 -9.03 17.89 -8.77
N ALA A 177 -7.70 17.82 -8.66
CA ALA A 177 -7.04 17.03 -7.62
C ALA A 177 -7.54 17.44 -6.22
N LYS A 178 -7.83 16.46 -5.37
CA LYS A 178 -8.21 16.65 -3.96
C LYS A 178 -7.09 16.31 -2.99
N GLY A 179 -6.11 15.57 -3.46
CA GLY A 179 -4.86 15.34 -2.75
C GLY A 179 -3.67 15.24 -3.70
N ILE A 180 -2.51 15.62 -3.21
CA ILE A 180 -1.23 15.45 -3.92
C ILE A 180 -0.26 14.77 -2.96
N VAL A 181 0.37 13.71 -3.45
CA VAL A 181 1.52 13.09 -2.78
C VAL A 181 2.78 13.52 -3.49
N LEU A 182 3.63 14.29 -2.81
CA LEU A 182 4.96 14.59 -3.30
C LEU A 182 5.87 13.39 -2.99
N GLU A 183 6.46 12.78 -4.01
CA GLU A 183 7.61 11.89 -3.86
C GLU A 183 8.87 12.75 -3.91
N GLY A 184 9.25 13.27 -2.74
CA GLY A 184 10.32 14.25 -2.57
C GLY A 184 11.73 13.67 -2.66
N PHE A 185 12.73 14.57 -2.58
CA PHE A 185 14.13 14.17 -2.46
C PHE A 185 14.40 13.57 -1.07
N PRO A 186 15.13 12.46 -0.93
CA PRO A 186 15.48 11.96 0.40
C PRO A 186 16.45 12.91 1.13
N PRO A 187 16.29 13.18 2.45
CA PRO A 187 15.15 12.88 3.31
C PRO A 187 14.08 14.00 3.33
N GLY A 188 14.21 15.00 2.46
CA GLY A 188 13.48 16.27 2.48
C GLY A 188 12.38 16.45 1.42
N LEU A 189 12.04 17.72 1.23
CA LEU A 189 10.98 18.23 0.37
C LEU A 189 11.39 18.20 -1.12
N GLY A 190 10.53 18.77 -1.97
CA GLY A 190 10.83 18.99 -3.39
C GLY A 190 11.67 20.24 -3.64
N THR A 191 11.76 20.65 -4.90
CA THR A 191 12.42 21.92 -5.27
C THR A 191 11.68 23.13 -4.70
N PRO A 192 12.32 24.30 -4.55
CA PRO A 192 11.62 25.53 -4.12
C PRO A 192 10.38 25.85 -4.98
N GLN A 193 10.43 25.57 -6.28
CA GLN A 193 9.33 25.76 -7.21
C GLN A 193 8.18 24.78 -6.93
N GLN A 194 8.47 23.49 -6.71
CA GLN A 194 7.45 22.54 -6.29
C GLN A 194 6.82 22.96 -4.96
N ILE A 195 7.61 23.45 -4.01
CA ILE A 195 7.09 23.92 -2.70
C ILE A 195 6.15 25.10 -2.87
N LYS A 196 6.48 26.06 -3.73
CA LYS A 196 5.57 27.15 -4.10
C LYS A 196 4.27 26.60 -4.69
N GLY A 197 4.34 25.63 -5.60
CA GLY A 197 3.16 24.96 -6.17
C GLY A 197 2.31 24.25 -5.09
N LEU A 198 2.94 23.54 -4.16
CA LEU A 198 2.25 22.84 -3.08
C LEU A 198 1.56 23.81 -2.11
N VAL A 199 2.19 24.92 -1.74
CA VAL A 199 1.56 25.97 -0.92
C VAL A 199 0.34 26.57 -1.63
N ASN A 200 0.43 26.79 -2.94
CA ASN A 200 -0.70 27.23 -3.75
C ASN A 200 -1.81 26.16 -3.86
N ALA A 201 -1.47 24.88 -3.83
CA ALA A 201 -2.44 23.80 -3.81
C ALA A 201 -3.18 23.75 -2.46
N ILE A 202 -2.44 23.89 -1.35
CA ILE A 202 -2.99 23.91 0.01
C ILE A 202 -3.95 25.08 0.19
N SER A 203 -3.62 26.27 -0.31
CA SER A 203 -4.53 27.43 -0.26
C SER A 203 -5.82 27.27 -1.08
N LYS A 204 -5.91 26.20 -1.89
CA LYS A 204 -7.10 25.80 -2.66
C LYS A 204 -7.72 24.50 -2.10
N ASP A 205 -7.51 24.21 -0.82
CA ASP A 205 -8.06 23.07 -0.09
C ASP A 205 -7.62 21.69 -0.63
N VAL A 206 -6.44 21.62 -1.26
CA VAL A 206 -5.83 20.33 -1.64
C VAL A 206 -4.96 19.82 -0.49
N ILE A 207 -5.19 18.57 -0.07
CA ILE A 207 -4.38 17.94 0.97
C ILE A 207 -3.05 17.47 0.38
N VAL A 208 -1.94 17.92 0.96
CA VAL A 208 -0.59 17.54 0.52
C VAL A 208 0.05 16.59 1.52
N VAL A 209 0.55 15.47 1.01
CA VAL A 209 1.34 14.49 1.75
C VAL A 209 2.73 14.39 1.11
N GLN A 210 3.77 14.25 1.92
CA GLN A 210 5.12 14.02 1.43
C GLN A 210 5.63 12.63 1.78
N ALA A 211 6.00 11.88 0.74
CA ALA A 211 6.80 10.66 0.79
C ALA A 211 8.20 10.95 0.21
N ALA A 212 9.07 9.94 0.18
CA ALA A 212 10.40 10.03 -0.41
C ALA A 212 10.58 9.00 -1.54
N SER A 213 11.50 9.32 -2.47
CA SER A 213 11.91 8.40 -3.54
C SER A 213 12.89 7.29 -3.07
N ALA A 214 13.27 7.30 -1.79
CA ALA A 214 14.12 6.27 -1.17
C ALA A 214 13.44 5.63 0.06
N ASP A 215 14.04 4.56 0.56
CA ASP A 215 13.64 3.92 1.82
C ASP A 215 14.04 4.76 3.04
N GLY A 216 13.37 4.53 4.16
CA GLY A 216 13.46 5.33 5.38
C GLY A 216 12.15 6.01 5.76
N GLU A 217 12.20 6.72 6.89
CA GLU A 217 11.07 7.49 7.43
C GLU A 217 11.13 8.94 6.92
N VAL A 218 10.02 9.46 6.38
CA VAL A 218 9.83 10.89 6.23
C VAL A 218 9.33 11.46 7.56
N ILE A 219 10.22 12.14 8.27
CA ILE A 219 9.96 12.71 9.59
C ILE A 219 9.08 13.96 9.44
N ASN A 220 8.08 14.11 10.31
CA ASN A 220 7.28 15.32 10.43
C ASN A 220 8.10 16.50 11.02
N SER A 221 8.88 17.16 10.17
CA SER A 221 9.76 18.29 10.57
C SER A 221 8.99 19.61 10.77
N ALA A 222 9.65 20.59 11.37
CA ALA A 222 9.11 21.95 11.54
C ALA A 222 8.71 22.61 10.20
N ASP A 223 9.42 22.31 9.12
CA ASP A 223 9.07 22.83 7.78
C ASP A 223 7.76 22.24 7.27
N HIS A 224 7.54 20.93 7.47
CA HIS A 224 6.27 20.29 7.10
C HIS A 224 5.10 20.92 7.86
N GLN A 225 5.25 21.10 9.17
CA GLN A 225 4.24 21.73 10.03
C GLN A 225 3.96 23.17 9.60
N LYS A 226 5.01 23.95 9.31
CA LYS A 226 4.89 25.34 8.86
C LYS A 226 4.21 25.47 7.50
N LEU A 227 4.47 24.54 6.59
CA LEU A 227 3.90 24.51 5.25
C LEU A 227 2.56 23.77 5.19
N ASP A 228 2.12 23.21 6.32
CA ASP A 228 0.89 22.43 6.43
C ASP A 228 0.85 21.20 5.49
N ILE A 229 2.02 20.53 5.40
CA ILE A 229 2.26 19.29 4.65
C ILE A 229 2.27 18.11 5.62
N ILE A 230 1.57 17.03 5.28
CA ILE A 230 1.52 15.81 6.10
C ILE A 230 2.71 14.91 5.73
N ALA A 231 3.50 14.47 6.70
CA ALA A 231 4.59 13.51 6.48
C ALA A 231 4.07 12.06 6.36
N ALA A 232 4.51 11.32 5.34
CA ALA A 232 4.04 9.96 5.07
C ALA A 232 4.64 8.87 5.97
N GLY A 233 5.63 9.20 6.82
CA GLY A 233 6.34 8.22 7.63
C GLY A 233 7.08 7.21 6.76
N PHE A 234 6.85 5.93 7.01
CA PHE A 234 7.43 4.83 6.23
C PHE A 234 6.65 4.47 4.96
N LEU A 235 5.52 5.13 4.70
CA LEU A 235 4.71 4.83 3.51
C LEU A 235 5.41 5.33 2.25
N THR A 236 5.47 4.47 1.23
CA THR A 236 5.87 4.87 -0.12
C THR A 236 4.85 5.83 -0.72
N SER A 237 5.25 6.61 -1.73
CA SER A 237 4.36 7.53 -2.47
C SER A 237 3.06 6.87 -2.92
N LYS A 238 3.14 5.64 -3.43
CA LYS A 238 1.96 4.84 -3.85
C LYS A 238 1.03 4.49 -2.69
N ARG A 239 1.57 4.06 -1.54
CA ARG A 239 0.73 3.74 -0.36
C ARG A 239 0.15 4.99 0.27
N ALA A 240 0.93 6.06 0.38
CA ALA A 240 0.46 7.35 0.83
C ALA A 240 -0.71 7.86 -0.03
N ARG A 241 -0.63 7.69 -1.35
CA ARG A 241 -1.71 8.03 -2.29
C ARG A 241 -2.97 7.21 -2.01
N ILE A 242 -2.82 5.90 -1.79
CA ILE A 242 -3.93 5.00 -1.47
C ILE A 242 -4.60 5.41 -0.17
N LEU A 243 -3.82 5.59 0.91
CA LEU A 243 -4.32 5.97 2.22
C LEU A 243 -5.01 7.34 2.17
N LEU A 244 -4.39 8.34 1.54
CA LEU A 244 -4.98 9.68 1.40
C LEU A 244 -6.32 9.62 0.64
N GLY A 245 -6.40 8.83 -0.44
CA GLY A 245 -7.65 8.67 -1.16
C GLY A 245 -8.75 8.00 -0.33
N PHE A 246 -8.42 7.02 0.51
CA PHE A 246 -9.36 6.45 1.48
C PHE A 246 -9.82 7.49 2.51
N CYS A 247 -8.91 8.27 3.07
CA CYS A 247 -9.26 9.32 4.03
C CYS A 247 -10.20 10.38 3.43
N LEU A 248 -9.89 10.86 2.22
CA LEU A 248 -10.70 11.86 1.52
C LEU A 248 -12.07 11.31 1.10
N ALA A 249 -12.14 10.05 0.67
CA ALA A 249 -13.41 9.40 0.34
C ALA A 249 -14.34 9.27 1.57
N ASN A 250 -13.78 9.10 2.76
CA ASN A 250 -14.51 9.09 4.03
C ASN A 250 -14.74 10.49 4.62
N ARG A 251 -14.29 11.55 3.93
CA ARG A 251 -14.47 12.96 4.33
C ARG A 251 -13.86 13.29 5.69
N PHE A 252 -12.74 12.67 6.04
CA PHE A 252 -12.01 13.03 7.24
C PHE A 252 -11.46 14.46 7.16
N ALA A 253 -11.47 15.16 8.29
CA ALA A 253 -10.85 16.47 8.41
C ALA A 253 -9.33 16.33 8.35
N LYS A 254 -8.62 17.39 7.96
CA LYS A 254 -7.17 17.34 7.72
C LYS A 254 -6.39 16.84 8.95
N GLU A 255 -6.81 17.24 10.14
CA GLU A 255 -6.22 16.85 11.42
C GLU A 255 -6.36 15.35 11.66
N ASP A 256 -7.53 14.78 11.34
CA ASP A 256 -7.77 13.33 11.41
C ASP A 256 -6.91 12.60 10.38
N ILE A 257 -6.78 13.13 9.16
CA ILE A 257 -5.90 12.58 8.14
C ILE A 257 -4.45 12.53 8.67
N ALA A 258 -3.96 13.64 9.23
CA ALA A 258 -2.61 13.68 9.80
C ALA A 258 -2.44 12.67 10.95
N ALA A 259 -3.45 12.51 11.81
CA ALA A 259 -3.43 11.52 12.89
C ALA A 259 -3.42 10.08 12.37
N ILE A 260 -4.17 9.78 11.30
CA ILE A 260 -4.17 8.47 10.64
C ILE A 260 -2.79 8.18 10.05
N PHE A 261 -2.18 9.12 9.34
CA PHE A 261 -0.83 8.96 8.78
C PHE A 261 0.21 8.69 9.87
N LYS A 262 0.07 9.31 11.05
CA LYS A 262 0.94 9.07 12.20
C LYS A 262 0.89 7.63 12.73
N LYS A 263 -0.20 6.88 12.51
CA LYS A 263 -0.28 5.44 12.85
C LYS A 263 0.65 4.57 12.00
N PHE A 264 1.17 5.12 10.91
CA PHE A 264 2.04 4.44 9.93
C PHE A 264 3.49 4.98 9.91
N GLN A 265 3.83 5.84 10.89
CA GLN A 265 5.18 6.23 11.29
C GLN A 265 5.67 5.23 12.34
#